data_AF-A0A2Z4W291-F1
#
_entry.id   AF-A0A2Z4W291-F1
#
_cell.length_a   1.000
_cell.length_b   1.000
_cell.length_c   1.000
_cell.angle_alpha   90.00
_cell.angle_beta   90.00
_cell.angle_gamma   90.00
#
_symmetry.space_group_name_H-M   'P 1'
#
loop_
_entity.id
_entity.type
_entity.pdbx_description
1 polymer ?
#
loop_
_entity_poly.entity_id
_entity_poly.type
_entity_poly.pdbx_seq_one_letter_code
_entity_poly.pdbx_strand_id
1 'polypeptide(L)'
;MSVTVSFHGDGFDKKGSSSRLDSALYHATNQAAADMDQFVPFKSGYLSNTGHTFKNHISWQAPYARAQFYGVINGSPVVNYTRNQHPLATKRWDLKAKSLYMNDWKRAFIVGWEKGGQ
;
A
#
# COMPACT_ATOMS: atom_id res chain seq x y z
N MET A 1 -5.69 7.30 -7.32
CA MET A 1 -4.88 7.59 -6.11
C MET A 1 -3.82 6.51 -6.01
N SER A 2 -2.58 6.84 -5.61
CA SER A 2 -1.52 5.83 -5.45
C SER A 2 -0.70 6.05 -4.19
N VAL A 3 -0.21 4.95 -3.62
CA VAL A 3 0.75 4.92 -2.52
C VAL A 3 2.04 4.28 -3.05
N THR A 4 3.17 4.89 -2.75
CA THR A 4 4.50 4.37 -3.11
C THR A 4 5.14 3.77 -1.88
N VAL A 5 5.63 2.55 -1.99
CA VAL A 5 6.47 1.90 -0.98
C VAL A 5 7.94 2.18 -1.33
N SER A 6 8.68 2.72 -0.38
CA SER A 6 10.11 2.99 -0.53
C SER A 6 10.88 2.58 0.72
N PHE A 7 12.03 1.97 0.49
CA PHE A 7 13.01 1.63 1.51
C PHE A 7 14.31 2.35 1.16
N HIS A 8 14.93 2.96 2.16
CA HIS A 8 16.21 3.66 2.02
C HIS A 8 17.22 2.98 2.92
N GLY A 9 18.43 2.77 2.42
CA GLY A 9 19.49 2.09 3.15
C GLY A 9 20.75 2.00 2.31
N ASP A 10 21.88 1.90 3.00
CA ASP A 10 23.18 1.81 2.35
C ASP A 10 23.31 0.49 1.58
N GLY A 11 23.85 0.57 0.36
CA GLY A 11 24.10 -0.59 -0.48
C GLY A 11 23.02 -0.93 -1.49
N PHE A 12 21.88 -0.22 -1.50
CA PHE A 12 20.87 -0.35 -2.55
C PHE A 12 21.35 0.18 -3.91
N ASP A 13 22.28 1.14 -3.93
CA ASP A 13 22.82 1.72 -5.17
C ASP A 13 24.07 0.99 -5.71
N LYS A 14 24.45 -0.15 -5.11
CA LYS A 14 25.62 -0.92 -5.56
C LYS A 14 25.37 -1.55 -6.93
N LYS A 15 26.36 -1.51 -7.82
CA LYS A 15 26.27 -2.14 -9.14
C LYS A 15 25.87 -3.62 -9.01
N GLY A 16 24.77 -4.01 -9.66
CA GLY A 16 24.21 -5.37 -9.62
C GLY A 16 23.12 -5.62 -8.56
N SER A 17 22.76 -4.62 -7.74
CA SER A 17 21.67 -4.73 -6.77
C SER A 17 20.27 -4.56 -7.37
N SER A 18 20.14 -4.05 -8.60
CA SER A 18 18.85 -3.61 -9.17
C SER A 18 17.79 -4.71 -9.17
N SER A 19 18.14 -5.93 -9.62
CA SER A 19 17.24 -7.08 -9.61
C SER A 19 16.78 -7.46 -8.19
N ARG A 20 17.70 -7.43 -7.22
CA ARG A 20 17.40 -7.71 -5.81
C ARG A 20 16.48 -6.65 -5.23
N LEU A 21 16.72 -5.37 -5.54
CA LEU A 21 15.91 -4.26 -5.09
C LEU A 21 14.50 -4.29 -5.70
N ASP A 22 14.39 -4.56 -7.01
CA ASP A 22 13.10 -4.70 -7.69
C ASP A 22 12.27 -5.84 -7.10
N SER A 23 12.89 -7.00 -6.85
CA SER A 23 12.25 -8.14 -6.18
C SER A 23 11.84 -7.79 -4.74
N ALA A 24 12.73 -7.17 -3.96
CA ALA A 24 12.46 -6.74 -2.59
C ALA A 24 11.26 -5.78 -2.51
N LEU A 25 11.23 -4.77 -3.38
CA LEU A 25 10.14 -3.81 -3.46
C LEU A 25 8.84 -4.47 -3.90
N TYR A 26 8.86 -5.35 -4.90
CA TYR A 26 7.68 -6.10 -5.33
C TYR A 26 7.04 -6.89 -4.18
N HIS A 27 7.86 -7.64 -3.42
CA HIS A 27 7.37 -8.42 -2.28
C HIS A 27 6.83 -7.53 -1.15
N ALA A 28 7.55 -6.47 -0.80
CA ALA A 28 7.10 -5.53 0.23
C ALA A 28 5.81 -4.81 -0.18
N THR A 29 5.68 -4.42 -1.45
CA THR A 29 4.48 -3.75 -1.98
C THR A 29 3.27 -4.67 -2.01
N ASN A 30 3.43 -5.94 -2.37
CA ASN A 30 2.34 -6.91 -2.30
C ASN A 30 1.87 -7.17 -0.87
N GLN A 31 2.80 -7.33 0.08
CA GLN A 31 2.45 -7.47 1.49
C GLN A 31 1.73 -6.22 2.01
N ALA A 32 2.25 -5.04 1.68
CA ALA A 32 1.64 -3.77 2.06
C ALA A 32 0.22 -3.60 1.49
N ALA A 33 -0.01 -4.00 0.24
CA ALA A 33 -1.33 -3.96 -0.38
C ALA A 33 -2.32 -4.88 0.35
N ALA A 34 -1.91 -6.12 0.68
CA ALA A 34 -2.73 -7.06 1.42
C ALA A 34 -3.08 -6.53 2.83
N ASP A 35 -2.11 -5.99 3.55
CA ASP A 35 -2.34 -5.46 4.90
C ASP A 35 -3.19 -4.18 4.91
N MET A 36 -3.06 -3.35 3.87
CA MET A 36 -3.84 -2.12 3.70
C MET A 36 -5.31 -2.39 3.41
N ASP A 37 -5.63 -3.51 2.74
CA ASP A 37 -6.95 -3.77 2.17
C ASP A 37 -8.09 -3.58 3.18
N GLN A 38 -7.94 -4.15 4.38
CA GLN A 38 -8.90 -4.07 5.49
C GLN A 38 -9.22 -2.63 5.98
N PHE A 39 -8.39 -1.65 5.63
CA PHE A 39 -8.57 -0.24 6.00
C PHE A 39 -9.07 0.61 4.83
N VAL A 40 -9.09 0.08 3.61
CA VAL A 40 -9.60 0.77 2.42
C VAL A 40 -11.13 0.80 2.47
N PRO A 41 -11.79 1.97 2.46
CA PRO A 41 -13.24 2.05 2.52
C PRO A 41 -13.92 1.36 1.34
N PHE A 42 -14.84 0.44 1.63
CA PHE A 42 -15.63 -0.24 0.60
C PHE A 42 -16.98 0.47 0.40
N LYS A 43 -17.24 1.06 -0.77
CA LYS A 43 -18.58 1.55 -1.12
C LYS A 43 -19.10 0.86 -2.38
N SER A 44 -19.89 -0.20 -2.17
CA SER A 44 -20.77 -0.89 -3.15
C SER A 44 -20.20 -1.10 -4.57
N GLY A 45 -18.87 -1.16 -4.70
CA GLY A 45 -18.19 -1.09 -5.98
C GLY A 45 -16.69 -0.80 -5.85
N TYR A 46 -15.94 -1.87 -5.64
CA TYR A 46 -14.56 -2.04 -6.12
C TYR A 46 -13.41 -1.21 -5.55
N LEU A 47 -13.56 -0.32 -4.55
CA LEU A 47 -12.37 0.42 -4.08
C LEU A 47 -11.28 -0.51 -3.52
N SER A 48 -11.60 -1.45 -2.62
CA SER A 48 -10.62 -2.46 -2.17
C SER A 48 -10.13 -3.33 -3.34
N ASN A 49 -11.05 -3.85 -4.14
CA ASN A 49 -10.77 -4.74 -5.27
C ASN A 49 -10.04 -4.08 -6.46
N THR A 50 -9.88 -2.76 -6.47
CA THR A 50 -9.11 -2.02 -7.50
C THR A 50 -7.68 -1.72 -7.05
N GLY A 51 -7.27 -2.20 -5.87
CA GLY A 51 -5.89 -2.14 -5.42
C GLY A 51 -4.98 -2.93 -6.35
N HIS A 52 -4.35 -2.26 -7.31
CA HIS A 52 -3.38 -2.88 -8.21
C HIS A 52 -1.97 -2.53 -7.78
N THR A 53 -1.16 -3.55 -7.54
CA THR A 53 0.28 -3.41 -7.31
C THR A 53 1.03 -3.39 -8.63
N PHE A 54 1.94 -2.44 -8.79
CA PHE A 54 2.86 -2.40 -9.92
C PHE A 54 4.21 -1.90 -9.42
N LYS A 55 5.24 -2.76 -9.54
CA LYS A 55 6.57 -2.54 -8.94
C LYS A 55 6.44 -2.18 -7.46
N ASN A 56 6.76 -0.93 -7.10
CA ASN A 56 6.72 -0.41 -5.75
C ASN A 56 5.50 0.48 -5.45
N HIS A 57 4.49 0.47 -6.32
CA HIS A 57 3.29 1.30 -6.19
C HIS A 57 2.04 0.46 -5.99
N ILE A 58 1.10 1.01 -5.23
CA ILE A 58 -0.26 0.49 -5.05
C ILE A 58 -1.20 1.56 -5.54
N SER A 59 -2.05 1.24 -6.52
CA SER A 59 -2.96 2.19 -7.15
C SER A 59 -4.41 1.80 -6.92
N TRP A 60 -5.24 2.80 -6.68
CA TRP A 60 -6.69 2.73 -6.60
C TRP A 60 -7.28 3.66 -7.65
N GLN A 61 -7.96 3.08 -8.63
CA GLN A 61 -8.42 3.80 -9.82
C GLN A 61 -9.80 4.46 -9.66
N ALA A 62 -10.56 4.11 -8.63
CA ALA A 62 -11.88 4.69 -8.45
C ALA A 62 -11.83 6.24 -8.34
N PRO A 63 -12.72 7.00 -9.00
CA PRO A 63 -12.69 8.47 -8.99
C PRO A 63 -12.71 9.08 -7.58
N TYR A 64 -13.39 8.43 -6.65
CA TYR A 64 -13.53 8.86 -5.26
C TYR A 64 -12.39 8.39 -4.34
N ALA A 65 -11.43 7.60 -4.84
CA ALA A 65 -10.34 7.03 -4.04
C ALA A 65 -9.51 8.11 -3.33
N ARG A 66 -9.19 9.21 -4.03
CA ARG A 66 -8.41 10.31 -3.47
C ARG A 66 -9.16 11.03 -2.35
N ALA A 67 -10.44 11.30 -2.58
CA ALA A 67 -11.28 11.99 -1.60
C ALA A 67 -11.46 11.15 -0.32
N GLN A 68 -11.66 9.84 -0.46
CA GLN A 68 -11.71 8.89 0.67
C GLN A 68 -10.36 8.78 1.38
N PHE A 69 -9.26 8.72 0.63
CA PHE A 69 -7.91 8.62 1.20
C PHE A 69 -7.56 9.79 2.10
N TYR A 70 -7.84 11.02 1.65
CA TYR A 70 -7.60 12.23 2.45
C TYR A 70 -8.74 12.54 3.43
N GLY A 71 -9.90 11.92 3.24
CA GLY A 71 -11.10 12.17 4.06
C GLY A 71 -11.72 13.54 3.82
N VAL A 72 -11.65 14.06 2.59
CA VAL A 72 -12.23 15.36 2.19
C VAL A 72 -12.92 15.22 0.83
N ILE A 73 -14.20 15.57 0.75
CA ILE A 73 -15.01 15.62 -0.47
C ILE A 73 -15.52 17.06 -0.63
N ASN A 74 -15.21 17.72 -1.76
CA ASN A 74 -15.66 19.08 -2.06
C ASN A 74 -15.40 20.09 -0.91
N GLY A 75 -14.24 19.99 -0.25
CA GLY A 75 -13.87 20.86 0.88
C GLY A 75 -14.50 20.47 2.23
N SER A 76 -15.42 19.51 2.26
CA SER A 76 -16.05 19.01 3.49
C SER A 76 -15.40 17.72 3.98
N PRO A 77 -15.20 17.54 5.30
CA PRO A 77 -14.62 16.31 5.85
C PRO A 77 -15.57 15.12 5.66
N VAL A 78 -15.00 13.96 5.35
CA VAL A 78 -15.73 12.69 5.36
C VAL A 78 -15.95 12.28 6.82
N VAL A 79 -17.20 12.35 7.26
CA VAL A 79 -17.59 12.03 8.64
C VAL A 79 -17.91 10.55 8.84
N ASN A 80 -18.40 9.85 7.79
CA ASN A 80 -18.83 8.46 7.88
C ASN A 80 -18.24 7.63 6.72
N TYR A 81 -17.32 6.72 7.04
CA TYR A 81 -16.87 5.70 6.11
C TYR A 81 -17.84 4.53 6.13
N THR A 82 -18.13 3.96 4.96
CA THR A 82 -18.87 2.69 4.87
C THR A 82 -18.01 1.57 5.48
N ARG A 83 -18.48 1.01 6.60
CA ARG A 83 -17.76 0.01 7.40
C ARG A 83 -18.36 -1.40 7.32
N ASN A 84 -19.36 -1.60 6.48
CA ASN A 84 -20.12 -2.85 6.41
C ASN A 84 -19.26 -4.04 5.97
N GLN A 85 -18.28 -3.82 5.08
CA GLN A 85 -17.37 -4.87 4.62
C GLN A 85 -16.00 -4.77 5.28
N HIS A 86 -15.49 -3.55 5.44
CA HIS A 86 -14.23 -3.26 6.12
C HIS A 86 -14.52 -2.45 7.40
N PRO A 87 -14.74 -3.10 8.55
CA PRO A 87 -15.06 -2.42 9.81
C PRO A 87 -13.98 -1.40 10.24
N LEU A 88 -12.73 -1.65 9.82
CA LEU A 88 -11.57 -0.82 10.13
C LEU A 88 -11.32 0.28 9.09
N ALA A 89 -12.23 0.48 8.12
CA ALA A 89 -12.10 1.49 7.08
C ALA A 89 -11.81 2.89 7.65
N THR A 90 -10.78 3.55 7.12
CA THR A 90 -10.30 4.86 7.57
C THR A 90 -9.68 5.68 6.44
N LYS A 91 -9.62 7.01 6.61
CA LYS A 91 -8.65 7.83 5.86
C LYS A 91 -7.23 7.42 6.17
N ARG A 92 -6.32 7.72 5.24
CA ARG A 92 -4.88 7.44 5.38
C ARG A 92 -4.61 6.01 5.82
N TRP A 93 -5.26 5.08 5.11
CA TRP A 93 -5.07 3.64 5.33
C TRP A 93 -3.61 3.23 5.21
N ASP A 94 -2.82 3.95 4.39
CA ASP A 94 -1.36 3.82 4.30
C ASP A 94 -0.67 4.01 5.66
N LEU A 95 -1.02 5.07 6.37
CA LEU A 95 -0.45 5.38 7.69
C LEU A 95 -0.94 4.40 8.74
N LYS A 96 -2.23 4.03 8.69
CA LYS A 96 -2.81 3.09 9.64
C LYS A 96 -2.15 1.71 9.49
N ALA A 97 -2.06 1.18 8.28
CA ALA A 97 -1.40 -0.09 8.01
C ALA A 97 0.09 -0.02 8.36
N LYS A 98 0.80 1.04 7.96
CA LYS A 98 2.21 1.25 8.30
C LYS A 98 2.47 1.21 9.82
N SER A 99 1.60 1.81 10.62
CA SER A 99 1.75 1.80 12.09
C SER A 99 1.63 0.41 12.71
N LEU A 100 0.97 -0.55 12.04
CA LEU A 100 0.69 -1.88 12.55
C LEU A 100 1.61 -2.95 11.93
N TYR A 101 1.91 -2.83 10.64
CA TYR A 101 2.48 -3.92 9.83
C TYR A 101 3.86 -3.60 9.22
N MET A 102 4.51 -2.48 9.57
CA MET A 102 5.83 -2.13 9.01
C MET A 102 6.88 -3.23 9.20
N ASN A 103 6.83 -3.98 10.30
CA ASN A 103 7.76 -5.09 10.52
C ASN A 103 7.52 -6.24 9.53
N ASP A 104 6.28 -6.46 9.11
CA ASP A 104 5.93 -7.47 8.12
C ASP A 104 6.41 -7.06 6.73
N TRP A 105 6.30 -5.77 6.41
CA TRP A 105 6.79 -5.22 5.15
C TRP A 105 8.31 -5.28 5.05
N LYS A 106 9.02 -5.05 6.17
CA LYS A 106 10.47 -5.26 6.27
C LYS A 106 10.85 -6.73 6.05
N ARG A 107 10.12 -7.67 6.66
CA ARG A 107 10.36 -9.10 6.45
C ARG A 107 10.14 -9.50 4.99
N ALA A 108 9.05 -9.06 4.38
CA ALA A 108 8.75 -9.30 2.98
C ALA A 108 9.83 -8.69 2.05
N PHE A 109 10.33 -7.50 2.37
CA PHE A 109 11.45 -6.87 1.65
C PHE A 109 12.71 -7.75 1.68
N ILE A 110 13.12 -8.23 2.86
CA ILE A 110 14.30 -9.10 3.01
C ILE A 110 14.14 -10.40 2.21
N VAL A 111 12.98 -11.05 2.30
CA VAL A 111 12.69 -12.26 1.54
C VAL A 111 12.78 -12.00 0.02
N GLY A 112 12.24 -10.88 -0.45
CA GLY A 112 12.34 -10.52 -1.87
C GLY A 112 13.77 -10.23 -2.31
N TRP A 113 14.57 -9.59 -1.44
CA TRP A 113 15.98 -9.31 -1.69
C TRP A 113 16.82 -10.57 -1.89
N GLU A 114 16.58 -11.58 -1.04
CA GLU A 114 17.26 -12.88 -1.12
C GLU A 114 16.90 -13.61 -2.41
N LYS A 115 15.62 -13.60 -2.79
CA LYS A 115 15.11 -14.22 -4.03
C LYS A 115 15.65 -13.56 -5.30
N GLY A 116 15.77 -12.24 -5.33
CA GLY A 116 16.23 -11.53 -6.53
C GLY A 116 17.73 -11.68 -6.82
N GLY A 117 18.47 -12.40 -5.99
CA GLY A 117 19.89 -12.69 -6.16
C GLY A 117 20.22 -14.15 -6.46
N GLN A 118 19.21 -15.01 -6.63
CA GLN A 118 19.33 -16.35 -7.18
C GLN A 118 19.25 -16.27 -8.70
#